data_AF-A0A7C5DYH9-F1
#
_entry.id   AF-A0A7C5DYH9-F1
#
_cell.length_a   1.000
_cell.length_b   1.000
_cell.length_c   1.000
_cell.angle_alpha   90.00
_cell.angle_beta   90.00
_cell.angle_gamma   90.00
#
_symmetry.space_group_name_H-M   'P 1'
#
loop_
_entity.id
_entity.type
_entity.pdbx_description
1 polymer ?
#
loop_
_entity_poly.entity_id
_entity_poly.type
_entity_poly.pdbx_seq_one_letter_code
_entity_poly.pdbx_strand_id
1 'polypeptide(L)' 'MKKRMPSTRTNLEEIVRGYYVKDEEDFAPNYLITENYKKIYRAKIVATVFNDPFISEDESYGRVLVD' A
#
# COMPACT_ATOMS: atom_id res chain seq x y z
N MET A 1 11.25 12.92 17.15
CA MET A 1 10.45 11.74 16.75
C MET A 1 9.88 11.99 15.36
N LYS A 2 10.15 11.12 14.38
CA LYS A 2 9.61 11.27 13.01
C LYS A 2 8.08 11.21 13.07
N LYS A 3 7.38 12.24 12.57
CA LYS A 3 5.92 12.33 12.64
C LYS A 3 5.32 11.10 11.95
N ARG A 4 4.60 10.26 12.69
CA ARG A 4 3.91 9.11 12.11
C ARG A 4 2.89 9.63 11.09
N MET A 5 3.05 9.24 9.84
CA MET A 5 2.10 9.62 8.80
C MET A 5 0.78 8.86 9.02
N PRO A 6 -0.36 9.56 8.94
CA PRO A 6 -1.66 8.93 9.10
C PRO A 6 -1.94 7.96 7.94
N SER A 7 -2.78 6.96 8.19
CA SER A 7 -3.32 6.13 7.12
C SER A 7 -4.40 6.88 6.35
N THR A 8 -4.37 6.79 5.03
CA THR A 8 -5.42 7.32 4.15
C THR A 8 -6.35 6.18 3.74
N ARG A 9 -7.67 6.38 3.91
CA ARG A 9 -8.66 5.45 3.36
C ARG A 9 -8.76 5.67 1.86
N THR A 10 -8.64 4.59 1.09
CA THR A 10 -8.64 4.61 -0.39
C THR A 10 -9.27 3.32 -0.92
N ASN A 11 -9.36 3.16 -2.24
CA ASN A 11 -9.85 1.95 -2.90
C ASN A 11 -8.73 1.31 -3.74
N LEU A 12 -8.95 0.09 -4.24
CA LEU A 12 -7.96 -0.62 -5.04
C LEU A 12 -7.65 0.10 -6.36
N GLU A 13 -8.64 0.73 -6.98
CA GLU A 13 -8.48 1.47 -8.24
C GLU A 13 -7.46 2.61 -8.11
N GLU A 14 -7.57 3.45 -7.06
CA GLU A 14 -6.61 4.52 -6.77
C GLU A 14 -5.19 3.97 -6.54
N ILE A 15 -5.06 2.78 -5.94
CA ILE A 15 -3.77 2.14 -5.68
C ILE A 15 -3.15 1.61 -6.98
N VAL A 16 -3.93 0.90 -7.80
CA VAL A 16 -3.46 0.24 -9.03
C VAL A 16 -3.13 1.27 -10.11
N ARG A 17 -3.90 2.37 -10.22
CA ARG A 17 -3.65 3.42 -11.21
C ARG A 17 -2.66 4.49 -10.78
N GLY A 18 -2.31 4.52 -9.49
CA GLY A 18 -1.39 5.52 -8.97
C GLY A 18 0.05 5.36 -9.48
N TYR A 19 0.80 6.46 -9.41
CA TYR A 19 2.23 6.48 -9.71
C TYR A 19 3.05 6.29 -8.44
N TYR A 20 3.89 5.25 -8.42
CA TYR A 20 4.81 4.99 -7.31
C TYR A 20 6.02 5.91 -7.38
N VAL A 21 6.33 6.57 -6.26
CA VAL A 21 7.50 7.42 -6.11
C VAL A 21 8.41 6.82 -5.05
N LYS A 22 9.62 6.48 -5.47
CA LYS A 22 10.72 6.14 -4.57
C LYS A 22 11.39 7.42 -4.13
N ASP A 23 11.50 7.60 -2.82
CA ASP A 23 12.23 8.75 -2.27
C ASP A 23 13.74 8.45 -2.29
N GLU A 24 14.55 9.44 -2.68
CA GLU A 24 16.01 9.31 -2.83
C GLU A 24 16.75 9.69 -1.54
N GLU A 25 16.07 10.34 -0.60
CA GLU A 25 16.64 10.67 0.70
C GLU A 25 16.72 9.42 1.60
N ASP A 26 17.86 9.27 2.29
CA ASP A 26 18.04 8.23 3.29
C ASP A 26 16.91 8.31 4.34
N PHE A 27 16.25 7.16 4.55
CA PHE A 27 15.11 6.98 5.46
C PHE A 27 13.80 7.68 5.07
N ALA A 28 13.70 8.34 3.91
CA ALA A 28 12.44 8.92 3.46
C ALA A 28 11.46 7.82 3.00
N PRO A 29 10.17 7.91 3.37
CA PRO A 29 9.20 6.90 3.03
C PRO A 29 8.72 7.06 1.58
N ASN A 30 8.78 5.96 0.83
CA ASN A 30 8.16 5.88 -0.49
C ASN A 30 6.65 6.13 -0.40
N TYR A 31 6.07 6.61 -1.50
CA TYR A 31 4.66 6.97 -1.57
C TYR A 31 4.06 6.72 -2.94
N LEU A 32 2.73 6.71 -2.97
CA LEU A 32 1.94 6.68 -4.19
C LEU A 32 1.32 8.06 -4.43
N ILE A 33 1.33 8.53 -5.67
CA ILE A 33 0.53 9.66 -6.14
C ILE A 33 -0.66 9.09 -6.92
N THR A 34 -1.87 9.31 -6.44
CA THR A 34 -3.10 8.92 -7.15
C THR A 34 -3.38 9.84 -8.34
N GLU A 35 -4.28 9.44 -9.25
CA GLU A 35 -4.69 10.27 -10.40
C GLU A 35 -5.30 11.63 -9.99
N ASN A 36 -5.89 11.71 -8.78
CA ASN A 36 -6.40 12.94 -8.19
C ASN A 36 -5.37 13.67 -7.29
N TYR A 37 -4.07 13.42 -7.51
CA TYR A 37 -2.95 14.10 -6.88
C TYR A 37 -2.87 13.97 -5.34
N LYS A 38 -3.43 12.89 -4.77
CA LYS A 38 -3.25 12.59 -3.35
C LYS A 38 -1.95 11.83 -3.14
N LYS A 39 -1.18 12.25 -2.15
CA LYS A 39 0.03 11.56 -1.69
C LYS A 39 -0.33 10.54 -0.61
N ILE A 40 -0.14 9.25 -0.89
CA ILE A 40 -0.47 8.14 0.01
C ILE A 40 0.80 7.39 0.42
N TYR A 41 1.11 7.40 1.72
CA TYR A 41 2.22 6.62 2.31
C TYR A 41 1.74 5.35 3.00
N ARG A 42 0.51 5.36 3.53
CA ARG A 42 -0.13 4.24 4.20
C ARG A 42 -1.58 4.18 3.76
N ALA A 43 -1.96 3.09 3.11
CA ALA A 43 -3.33 2.86 2.67
C ALA A 43 -4.11 2.06 3.73
N LYS A 44 -5.39 2.37 3.86
CA LYS A 44 -6.39 1.50 4.49
C LYS A 44 -7.47 1.22 3.45
N ILE A 45 -7.68 -0.04 3.14
CA ILE A 45 -8.71 -0.50 2.20
C ILE A 45 -9.66 -1.48 2.90
N VAL A 46 -10.85 -1.62 2.35
CA VAL A 46 -11.78 -2.70 2.66
C VAL A 46 -12.01 -3.42 1.33
N ALA A 47 -11.78 -4.72 1.32
CA ALA A 47 -11.86 -5.56 0.12
C ALA A 47 -12.22 -6.99 0.53
N THR A 48 -12.76 -7.76 -0.41
CA THR A 48 -13.07 -9.17 -0.27
C THR A 48 -11.83 -10.00 -0.58
N VAL A 49 -11.56 -11.03 0.22
CA VAL A 49 -10.50 -12.01 -0.11
C VAL A 49 -11.05 -12.94 -1.19
N PHE A 50 -10.42 -12.94 -2.36
CA PHE A 50 -10.94 -13.64 -3.54
C PHE A 50 -10.49 -15.12 -3.61
N ASN A 51 -9.34 -15.46 -3.02
CA ASN A 51 -8.75 -16.81 -3.05
C ASN A 51 -8.15 -17.18 -1.69
N ASP A 52 -7.88 -18.47 -1.50
CA ASP A 52 -7.17 -18.95 -0.32
C ASP A 52 -5.82 -18.22 -0.16
N PRO A 53 -5.54 -17.66 1.03
CA PRO A 53 -4.25 -17.04 1.32
C PRO A 53 -3.10 -18.02 1.10
N PHE A 54 -2.04 -17.56 0.45
CA PHE A 54 -0.80 -18.29 0.36
C PHE A 54 0.09 -17.95 1.56
N ILE A 55 0.68 -18.95 2.18
CA ILE A 55 1.74 -18.81 3.20
C ILE A 55 2.99 -19.46 2.62
N SER A 56 4.11 -18.75 2.72
CA SER A 56 5.43 -19.26 2.33
C SER A 56 5.86 -20.47 3.17
N GLU A 57 6.69 -21.34 2.60
CA GLU A 57 7.13 -22.58 3.26
C GLU A 57 7.91 -22.33 4.55
N ASP A 58 8.66 -21.24 4.62
CA ASP A 58 9.40 -20.81 5.81
C ASP A 58 8.59 -19.90 6.75
N GLU A 59 7.29 -19.73 6.46
CA GLU A 59 6.34 -18.88 7.19
C GLU A 59 6.74 -17.40 7.29
N SER A 60 7.70 -16.94 6.48
CA SER A 60 8.24 -15.58 6.56
C SER A 60 7.32 -14.52 5.95
N TYR A 61 6.49 -14.91 5.00
CA TYR A 61 5.49 -14.05 4.37
C TYR A 61 4.21 -14.80 3.96
N GLY A 62 3.14 -14.03 3.80
CA GLY A 62 1.90 -14.49 3.19
C GLY A 62 1.45 -13.54 2.09
N ARG A 63 0.61 -14.05 1.18
CA ARG A 63 0.00 -13.27 0.11
C ARG A 63 -1.51 -13.50 0.10
N VAL A 64 -2.26 -12.40 0.09
CA VAL A 64 -3.71 -12.40 -0.11
C VAL A 64 -4.03 -11.72 -1.44
N LEU A 65 -4.99 -12.28 -2.16
CA LEU A 65 -5.58 -11.66 -3.35
C LEU A 65 -6.92 -11.06 -2.92
N VAL A 66 -7.12 -9.78 -3.24
CA VAL A 66 -8.27 -9.00 -2.78
C VAL A 66 -8.95 -8.28 -3.93
N ASP A 67 -10.27 -8.11 -3.82
CA ASP A 67 -11.17 -7.38 -4.74
C ASP A 67 -12.04 -6.35 -3.99
#